data_AF-A0A356F6W2-F1
#
_entry.id   AF-A0A356F6W2-F1
#
_cell.length_a   1.000
_cell.length_b   1.000
_cell.length_c   1.000
_cell.angle_alpha   90.00
_cell.angle_beta   90.00
_cell.angle_gamma   90.00
#
_symmetry.space_group_name_H-M   'P 1'
#
loop_
_entity.id
_entity.type
_entity.pdbx_description
1 polymer ?
#
loop_
_entity_poly.entity_id
_entity_poly.type
_entity_poly.pdbx_seq_one_letter_code
_entity_poly.pdbx_strand_id
1 'polypeptide(L)'
;MEKYKINKILDEYSFMLAGLVEHADDLGRNSYRKESGYFGEGLVDWIEGLNLVPATWHRINDIAMSDSGGNVVQWYKASDNSLAVDFYLGGWQENEDKNNSSWLDGKSSTSFSPKLCVEIFESLVQPLHHALYNANTFNSKQSGKGVNFSGDSICGSTADKCLSAASLADFHQACQVCDATGVCAITLWFHI
;
A
#
# COMPACT_ATOMS: atom_id res chain seq x y z
N MET A 1 -11.90 11.46 19.00
CA MET A 1 -10.50 11.63 18.56
C MET A 1 -10.09 10.67 17.44
N GLU A 2 -10.67 9.47 17.35
CA GLU A 2 -10.35 8.50 16.27
C GLU A 2 -10.61 9.05 14.86
N LYS A 3 -11.80 9.63 14.60
CA LYS A 3 -12.12 10.23 13.28
C LYS A 3 -11.11 11.28 12.83
N TYR A 4 -10.60 12.10 13.77
CA TYR A 4 -9.56 13.09 13.47
C TYR A 4 -8.26 12.43 13.00
N LYS A 5 -7.85 11.32 13.65
CA LYS A 5 -6.65 10.57 13.23
C LYS A 5 -6.82 9.94 11.85
N ILE A 6 -7.99 9.36 11.58
CA ILE A 6 -8.31 8.78 10.26
C ILE A 6 -8.26 9.87 9.19
N ASN A 7 -8.98 10.98 9.38
CA ASN A 7 -8.99 12.07 8.41
C ASN A 7 -7.59 12.60 8.13
N LYS A 8 -6.77 12.79 9.17
CA LYS A 8 -5.38 13.22 9.00
C LYS A 8 -4.60 12.24 8.11
N ILE A 9 -4.69 10.93 8.35
CA ILE A 9 -4.02 9.92 7.52
C ILE A 9 -4.54 9.96 6.08
N LEU A 10 -5.85 10.08 5.89
CA LEU A 10 -6.45 10.15 4.56
C LEU A 10 -5.97 11.39 3.78
N ASP A 11 -5.87 12.55 4.44
CA ASP A 11 -5.38 13.78 3.82
C ASP A 11 -3.90 13.65 3.41
N GLU A 12 -3.06 13.11 4.30
CA GLU A 12 -1.63 12.89 4.02
C GLU A 12 -1.43 11.90 2.87
N TYR A 13 -2.20 10.80 2.85
CA TYR A 13 -2.11 9.79 1.80
C TYR A 13 -2.70 10.30 0.48
N SER A 14 -3.78 11.08 0.51
CA SER A 14 -4.35 11.71 -0.68
C SER A 14 -3.34 12.61 -1.38
N PHE A 15 -2.65 13.46 -0.62
CA PHE A 15 -1.62 14.34 -1.15
C PHE A 15 -0.45 13.55 -1.76
N MET A 16 0.04 12.54 -1.04
CA MET A 16 1.12 11.67 -1.52
C MET A 16 0.72 10.93 -2.82
N LEU A 17 -0.48 10.35 -2.85
CA LEU A 17 -1.01 9.62 -4.01
C LEU A 17 -1.21 10.54 -5.21
N ALA A 18 -1.69 11.76 -5.01
CA ALA A 18 -1.84 12.75 -6.08
C ALA A 18 -0.47 13.07 -6.71
N GLY A 19 0.56 13.32 -5.89
CA GLY A 19 1.91 13.57 -6.38
C GLY A 19 2.53 12.36 -7.08
N LEU A 20 2.28 11.14 -6.58
CA LEU A 20 2.70 9.92 -7.27
C LEU A 20 2.08 9.78 -8.65
N VAL A 21 0.78 10.06 -8.79
CA VAL A 21 0.08 10.01 -10.08
C VAL A 21 0.61 11.09 -11.03
N GLU A 22 0.86 12.30 -10.53
CA GLU A 22 1.43 13.40 -11.33
C GLU A 22 2.85 13.08 -11.85
N HIS A 23 3.66 12.38 -11.06
CA HIS A 23 5.04 12.04 -11.39
C HIS A 23 5.25 10.57 -11.78
N ALA A 24 4.18 9.85 -12.12
CA ALA A 24 4.22 8.40 -12.33
C ALA A 24 5.24 8.01 -13.41
N ASP A 25 5.22 8.67 -14.57
CA ASP A 25 6.17 8.45 -15.67
C ASP A 25 7.63 8.65 -15.25
N ASP A 26 7.92 9.71 -14.49
CA ASP A 26 9.28 10.04 -14.06
C ASP A 26 9.78 9.03 -13.02
N LEU A 27 8.92 8.67 -12.06
CA LEU A 27 9.20 7.63 -11.07
C LEU A 27 9.41 6.27 -11.75
N GLY A 28 8.61 5.95 -12.76
CA GLY A 28 8.74 4.71 -13.54
C GLY A 28 10.04 4.63 -14.34
N ARG A 29 10.50 5.73 -14.94
CA ARG A 29 11.76 5.78 -15.70
C ARG A 29 13.00 5.78 -14.81
N ASN A 30 12.95 6.49 -13.68
CA ASN A 30 14.12 6.72 -12.83
C ASN A 30 14.25 5.69 -11.69
N SER A 31 13.20 4.91 -11.41
CA SER A 31 13.32 3.75 -10.53
C SER A 31 13.81 2.54 -11.32
N TYR A 32 14.82 1.86 -10.79
CA TYR A 32 15.35 0.62 -11.34
C TYR A 32 15.28 -0.48 -10.30
N ARG A 33 14.97 -1.69 -10.75
CA ARG A 33 15.05 -2.89 -9.92
C ARG A 33 16.50 -3.37 -9.89
N LYS A 34 17.08 -3.60 -8.71
CA LYS A 34 18.41 -4.23 -8.60
C LYS A 34 18.36 -5.71 -9.01
N GLU A 35 19.44 -6.22 -9.60
CA GLU A 35 19.58 -7.64 -9.96
C GLU A 35 19.58 -8.57 -8.73
N SER A 36 19.98 -8.07 -7.54
CA SER A 36 20.15 -8.88 -6.33
C SER A 36 18.91 -9.03 -5.45
N GLY A 37 17.76 -8.45 -5.81
CA GLY A 37 16.57 -8.56 -4.97
C GLY A 37 15.42 -7.63 -5.37
N TYR A 38 14.27 -7.85 -4.73
CA TYR A 38 13.12 -6.95 -4.82
C TYR A 38 13.50 -5.54 -4.35
N PHE A 39 12.75 -4.57 -4.89
CA PHE A 39 12.68 -3.17 -4.50
C PHE A 39 13.62 -2.20 -5.25
N GLY A 40 13.03 -1.11 -5.74
CA GLY A 40 13.72 -0.05 -6.45
C GLY A 40 14.31 0.94 -5.46
N GLU A 41 15.63 1.12 -5.48
CA GLU A 41 16.31 2.06 -4.59
C GLU A 41 16.06 3.51 -5.02
N GLY A 42 16.03 4.40 -4.03
CA GLY A 42 15.93 5.85 -4.23
C GLY A 42 14.51 6.40 -4.31
N LEU A 43 13.46 5.58 -4.29
CA LEU A 43 12.08 6.10 -4.32
C LEU A 43 11.78 6.99 -3.12
N VAL A 44 12.26 6.66 -1.91
CA VAL A 44 12.07 7.55 -0.75
C VAL A 44 12.83 8.87 -0.92
N ASP A 45 13.98 8.89 -1.60
CA ASP A 45 14.69 10.15 -1.91
C ASP A 45 13.88 11.05 -2.83
N TRP A 46 13.16 10.47 -3.79
CA TRP A 46 12.22 11.21 -4.64
C TRP A 46 11.02 11.71 -3.85
N ILE A 47 10.40 10.87 -3.01
CA ILE A 47 9.28 11.25 -2.15
C ILE A 47 9.65 12.44 -1.26
N GLU A 48 10.83 12.39 -0.62
CA GLU A 48 11.32 13.49 0.22
C GLU A 48 11.72 14.72 -0.61
N GLY A 49 12.44 14.54 -1.73
CA GLY A 49 12.92 15.63 -2.59
C GLY A 49 11.79 16.43 -3.24
N LEU A 50 10.68 15.77 -3.57
CA LEU A 50 9.45 16.37 -4.08
C LEU A 50 8.49 16.84 -2.97
N ASN A 51 8.83 16.58 -1.70
CA ASN A 51 7.99 16.85 -0.53
C ASN A 51 6.59 16.23 -0.62
N LEU A 52 6.47 15.00 -1.14
CA LEU A 52 5.18 14.33 -1.34
C LEU A 52 4.56 13.78 -0.04
N VAL A 53 5.31 13.79 1.06
CA VAL A 53 4.83 13.42 2.40
C VAL A 53 5.15 14.52 3.40
N PRO A 54 4.37 14.65 4.49
CA PRO A 54 4.66 15.60 5.55
C PRO A 54 6.01 15.33 6.22
N ALA A 55 6.64 16.40 6.71
CA ALA A 55 7.88 16.31 7.50
C ALA A 55 7.75 15.53 8.82
N THR A 56 6.53 15.17 9.23
CA THR A 56 6.28 14.29 10.39
C THR A 56 6.47 12.80 10.08
N TRP A 57 6.66 12.44 8.82
CA TRP A 57 6.99 11.07 8.44
C TRP A 57 8.46 10.78 8.70
N HIS A 58 8.77 9.54 9.03
CA HIS A 58 10.12 9.12 9.37
C HIS A 58 10.60 8.03 8.41
N ARG A 59 11.75 8.27 7.78
CA ARG A 59 12.41 7.28 6.94
C ARG A 59 12.80 6.04 7.76
N ILE A 60 12.41 4.87 7.27
CA ILE A 60 12.84 3.57 7.82
C ILE A 60 14.02 3.04 7.02
N ASN A 61 13.93 3.09 5.69
CA ASN A 61 14.96 2.69 4.73
C ASN A 61 14.68 3.34 3.37
N ASP A 62 15.34 2.89 2.31
CA ASP A 62 15.28 3.51 0.98
C ASP A 62 13.95 3.32 0.24
N ILE A 63 13.06 2.50 0.78
CA ILE A 63 11.77 2.15 0.16
C ILE A 63 10.58 2.35 1.09
N ALA A 64 10.79 2.59 2.39
CA ALA A 64 9.73 2.66 3.38
C ALA A 64 9.90 3.82 4.36
N MET A 65 8.76 4.39 4.74
CA MET A 65 8.64 5.42 5.77
C MET A 65 7.50 5.05 6.74
N SER A 66 7.58 5.50 7.99
CA SER A 66 6.46 5.49 8.92
C SER A 66 5.77 6.84 8.99
N ASP A 67 4.44 6.82 9.06
CA ASP A 67 3.63 8.02 9.27
C ASP A 67 3.47 8.35 10.77
N SER A 68 2.83 9.48 11.05
CA SER A 68 2.56 9.90 12.44
C SER A 68 1.50 9.06 13.18
N GLY A 69 0.80 8.18 12.46
CA GLY A 69 -0.16 7.23 12.98
C GLY A 69 0.45 5.87 13.36
N GLY A 70 1.74 5.65 13.04
CA GLY A 70 2.43 4.37 13.23
C GLY A 70 2.18 3.36 12.10
N ASN A 71 1.57 3.79 10.98
CA ASN A 71 1.51 2.98 9.77
C ASN A 71 2.86 3.03 9.07
N VAL A 72 3.13 2.02 8.24
CA VAL A 72 4.30 2.02 7.34
C VAL A 72 3.82 2.05 5.90
N VAL A 73 4.40 2.94 5.10
CA VAL A 73 4.18 3.00 3.66
C VAL A 73 5.46 2.63 2.96
N GLN A 74 5.34 1.76 1.96
CA GLN A 74 6.47 1.30 1.17
C GLN A 74 6.19 1.51 -0.32
N TRP A 75 7.19 1.98 -1.06
CA TRP A 75 7.13 2.18 -2.51
C TRP A 75 8.17 1.33 -3.21
N TYR A 76 7.80 0.69 -4.30
CA TYR A 76 8.74 -0.11 -5.08
C TYR A 76 8.30 -0.30 -6.52
N LYS A 77 9.27 -0.58 -7.39
CA LYS A 77 9.01 -1.07 -8.73
C LYS A 77 8.75 -2.58 -8.69
N ALA A 78 7.56 -3.02 -9.08
CA ALA A 78 7.19 -4.41 -9.14
C ALA A 78 7.84 -5.13 -10.34
N SER A 79 7.70 -6.45 -10.40
CA SER A 79 8.35 -7.28 -11.44
C SER A 79 7.84 -7.03 -12.86
N ASP A 80 6.61 -6.53 -12.98
CA ASP A 80 5.95 -6.16 -14.23
C ASP A 80 6.22 -4.69 -14.62
N ASN A 81 7.19 -4.04 -13.96
CA ASN A 81 7.55 -2.64 -14.08
C ASN A 81 6.50 -1.63 -13.56
N SER A 82 5.41 -2.05 -12.92
CA SER A 82 4.48 -1.13 -12.27
C SER A 82 5.08 -0.50 -11.00
N LEU A 83 4.58 0.69 -10.63
CA LEU A 83 4.89 1.31 -9.34
C LEU A 83 3.89 0.74 -8.33
N ALA A 84 4.41 0.10 -7.30
CA ALA A 84 3.62 -0.46 -6.22
C ALA A 84 3.78 0.36 -4.96
N VAL A 85 2.67 0.52 -4.24
CA VAL A 85 2.61 1.18 -2.93
C VAL A 85 1.91 0.23 -1.95
N ASP A 86 2.62 -0.17 -0.90
CA ASP A 86 2.04 -0.94 0.20
C ASP A 86 1.72 -0.01 1.36
N PHE A 87 0.49 -0.10 1.87
CA PHE A 87 0.07 0.49 3.13
C PHE A 87 -0.02 -0.59 4.21
N TYR A 88 1.02 -0.70 5.03
CA TYR A 88 1.06 -1.54 6.22
C TYR A 88 0.37 -0.81 7.38
N LEU A 89 -0.95 -0.88 7.44
CA LEU A 89 -1.75 -0.19 8.46
C LEU A 89 -1.51 -0.80 9.84
N GLY A 90 -1.28 0.05 10.84
CA GLY A 90 -0.81 -0.35 12.16
C GLY A 90 0.69 -0.68 12.21
N GLY A 91 1.41 -0.60 11.09
CA GLY A 91 2.86 -0.80 11.01
C GLY A 91 3.30 -2.27 11.15
N TRP A 92 4.58 -2.45 11.48
CA TRP A 92 5.19 -3.76 11.69
C TRP A 92 5.48 -3.97 13.18
N GLN A 93 4.83 -4.96 13.79
CA GLN A 93 5.20 -5.43 15.13
C GLN A 93 6.11 -6.63 14.99
N GLU A 94 7.29 -6.56 15.60
CA GLU A 94 8.18 -7.71 15.69
C GLU A 94 7.68 -8.68 16.77
N ASN A 95 7.57 -9.94 16.39
CA ASN A 95 7.35 -11.06 17.29
C ASN A 95 8.68 -11.83 17.38
N GLU A 96 8.97 -12.42 18.54
CA GLU A 96 10.26 -13.06 18.83
C GLU A 96 10.56 -14.30 17.95
N ASP A 97 9.54 -14.84 17.28
CA ASP A 97 9.64 -16.01 16.40
C ASP A 97 10.17 -15.67 15.01
N LYS A 98 11.45 -15.27 14.91
CA LYS A 98 12.18 -15.10 13.64
C LYS A 98 12.85 -16.42 13.24
N ASN A 99 12.42 -17.02 12.13
CA ASN A 99 13.10 -18.13 11.47
C ASN A 99 13.88 -17.70 10.20
N ASN A 100 13.91 -16.40 9.88
CA ASN A 100 14.67 -15.77 8.78
C ASN A 100 14.31 -16.27 7.36
N SER A 101 13.12 -16.84 7.16
CA SER A 101 12.69 -17.32 5.83
C SER A 101 12.20 -16.21 4.88
N SER A 102 11.87 -15.01 5.41
CA SER A 102 11.40 -13.85 4.65
C SER A 102 11.66 -12.56 5.45
N TRP A 103 11.73 -11.40 4.77
CA TRP A 103 11.84 -10.09 5.42
C TRP A 103 10.59 -9.70 6.25
N LEU A 104 9.47 -10.39 6.01
CA LEU A 104 8.22 -10.30 6.77
C LEU A 104 8.11 -11.34 7.89
N ASP A 105 9.07 -12.27 8.00
CA ASP A 105 9.04 -13.30 9.02
C ASP A 105 9.30 -12.71 10.41
N GLY A 106 8.62 -13.25 11.42
CA GLY A 106 8.56 -12.68 12.76
C GLY A 106 7.94 -11.27 12.82
N LYS A 107 7.19 -10.83 11.80
CA LYS A 107 6.41 -9.58 11.85
C LYS A 107 4.91 -9.85 11.78
N SER A 108 4.12 -8.97 12.37
CA SER A 108 2.66 -8.97 12.26
C SER A 108 2.09 -7.56 12.32
N SER A 109 0.87 -7.38 11.81
CA SER A 109 0.11 -6.13 11.89
C SER A 109 -0.97 -6.24 12.96
N THR A 110 -0.57 -6.43 14.22
CA THR A 110 -1.51 -6.58 15.35
C THR A 110 -2.28 -5.31 15.66
N SER A 111 -1.73 -4.16 15.27
CA SER A 111 -2.38 -2.84 15.40
C SER A 111 -3.17 -2.44 14.14
N PHE A 112 -3.43 -3.38 13.21
CA PHE A 112 -4.20 -3.11 12.02
C PHE A 112 -5.59 -2.56 12.36
N SER A 113 -6.02 -1.53 11.63
CA SER A 113 -7.34 -0.92 11.80
C SER A 113 -8.22 -1.25 10.59
N PRO A 114 -9.20 -2.18 10.73
CA PRO A 114 -10.16 -2.47 9.67
C PRO A 114 -10.94 -1.23 9.23
N LYS A 115 -11.22 -0.32 10.17
CA LYS A 115 -11.89 0.94 9.88
C LYS A 115 -11.06 1.84 8.97
N LEU A 116 -9.77 2.05 9.29
CA LEU A 116 -8.88 2.83 8.42
C LEU A 116 -8.72 2.18 7.05
N CYS A 117 -8.64 0.85 7.00
CA CYS A 117 -8.56 0.12 5.73
C CYS A 117 -9.77 0.39 4.83
N VAL A 118 -10.99 0.29 5.38
CA VAL A 118 -12.23 0.55 4.63
C VAL A 118 -12.28 2.00 4.16
N GLU A 119 -11.94 2.95 5.03
CA GLU A 119 -11.92 4.39 4.70
C GLU A 119 -10.89 4.72 3.62
N ILE A 120 -9.71 4.07 3.63
CA ILE A 120 -8.70 4.19 2.55
C ILE A 120 -9.28 3.65 1.24
N PHE A 121 -9.92 2.49 1.25
CA PHE A 121 -10.53 1.95 0.03
C PHE A 121 -11.60 2.87 -0.54
N GLU A 122 -12.54 3.32 0.30
CA GLU A 122 -13.68 4.14 -0.11
C GLU A 122 -13.26 5.56 -0.53
N SER A 123 -12.40 6.20 0.26
CA SER A 123 -12.07 7.62 0.06
C SER A 123 -10.88 7.88 -0.86
N LEU A 124 -9.97 6.91 -1.01
CA LEU A 124 -8.72 7.10 -1.76
C LEU A 124 -8.57 6.11 -2.93
N VAL A 125 -8.68 4.81 -2.66
CA VAL A 125 -8.34 3.77 -3.66
C VAL A 125 -9.40 3.68 -4.75
N GLN A 126 -10.67 3.61 -4.38
CA GLN A 126 -11.76 3.52 -5.35
C GLN A 126 -11.80 4.73 -6.28
N PRO A 127 -11.70 6.00 -5.83
CA PRO A 127 -11.61 7.14 -6.73
C PRO A 127 -10.44 7.09 -7.73
N LEU A 128 -9.36 6.38 -7.39
CA LEU A 128 -8.19 6.18 -8.26
C LEU A 128 -8.31 4.98 -9.21
N HIS A 129 -9.48 4.37 -9.35
CA HIS A 129 -9.72 3.17 -10.19
C HIS A 129 -9.18 3.26 -11.63
N HIS A 130 -9.12 4.47 -12.20
CA HIS A 130 -8.62 4.71 -13.56
C HIS A 130 -7.10 4.81 -13.65
N ALA A 131 -6.42 5.21 -12.57
CA ALA A 131 -4.96 5.35 -12.51
C ALA A 131 -4.28 4.04 -12.06
N LEU A 132 -5.02 3.20 -11.34
CA LEU A 132 -4.53 1.92 -10.86
C LEU A 132 -4.65 0.83 -11.93
N TYR A 133 -3.65 -0.04 -12.00
CA TYR A 133 -3.75 -1.33 -12.68
C TYR A 133 -4.58 -2.30 -11.85
N ASN A 134 -4.26 -2.43 -10.57
CA ASN A 134 -5.06 -3.17 -9.59
C ASN A 134 -4.77 -2.67 -8.18
N ALA A 135 -5.64 -3.06 -7.25
CA ALA A 135 -5.42 -2.90 -5.81
C ALA A 135 -5.76 -4.22 -5.12
N ASN A 136 -5.12 -4.53 -3.99
CA ASN A 136 -5.49 -5.69 -3.20
C ASN A 136 -5.28 -5.51 -1.71
N THR A 137 -5.82 -6.47 -0.95
CA THR A 137 -5.35 -6.74 0.40
C THR A 137 -4.44 -7.97 0.42
N PHE A 138 -3.38 -7.90 1.22
CA PHE A 138 -2.40 -8.96 1.36
C PHE A 138 -2.22 -9.31 2.84
N ASN A 139 -2.12 -10.60 3.17
CA ASN A 139 -1.71 -11.08 4.49
C ASN A 139 -0.63 -12.15 4.34
N SER A 140 0.54 -11.93 4.94
CA SER A 140 1.72 -12.78 4.76
C SER A 140 1.54 -14.23 5.22
N LYS A 141 0.58 -14.50 6.12
CA LYS A 141 0.28 -15.86 6.60
C LYS A 141 -0.97 -16.48 5.97
N GLN A 142 -1.68 -15.75 5.12
CA GLN A 142 -2.88 -16.23 4.43
C GLN A 142 -2.69 -16.20 2.90
N SER A 143 -1.76 -17.01 2.40
CA SER A 143 -1.50 -17.10 0.96
C SER A 143 -2.78 -17.41 0.16
N GLY A 144 -3.02 -16.63 -0.89
CA GLY A 144 -4.19 -16.78 -1.77
C GLY A 144 -5.53 -16.32 -1.18
N LYS A 145 -5.55 -15.69 0.01
CA LYS A 145 -6.77 -15.15 0.63
C LYS A 145 -6.96 -13.65 0.44
N GLY A 146 -5.97 -12.96 -0.13
CA GLY A 146 -6.09 -11.56 -0.51
C GLY A 146 -7.28 -11.31 -1.43
N VAL A 147 -7.94 -10.17 -1.27
CA VAL A 147 -9.00 -9.73 -2.18
C VAL A 147 -8.39 -8.77 -3.18
N ASN A 148 -8.47 -9.10 -4.46
CA ASN A 148 -7.99 -8.25 -5.56
C ASN A 148 -9.15 -7.48 -6.18
N PHE A 149 -8.85 -6.26 -6.60
CA PHE A 149 -9.74 -5.41 -7.38
C PHE A 149 -9.01 -4.92 -8.62
N SER A 150 -9.68 -5.01 -9.76
CA SER A 150 -9.16 -4.55 -11.05
C SER A 150 -9.36 -3.05 -11.22
N GLY A 151 -8.33 -2.35 -11.70
CA GLY A 151 -8.48 -1.02 -12.27
C GLY A 151 -9.17 -1.07 -13.64
N ASP A 152 -9.47 0.10 -14.21
CA ASP A 152 -10.30 0.20 -15.41
C ASP A 152 -9.71 -0.50 -16.63
N SER A 153 -8.38 -0.47 -16.79
CA SER A 153 -7.68 -1.03 -17.95
C SER A 153 -7.83 -2.56 -18.09
N ILE A 154 -8.04 -3.26 -16.98
CA ILE A 154 -8.19 -4.72 -16.93
C ILE A 154 -9.55 -5.17 -16.39
N CYS A 155 -10.39 -4.22 -15.98
CA CYS A 155 -11.76 -4.49 -15.52
C CYS A 155 -12.53 -5.32 -16.55
N GLY A 156 -13.13 -6.42 -16.08
CA GLY A 156 -13.87 -7.37 -16.93
C GLY A 156 -12.99 -8.34 -17.73
N SER A 157 -11.66 -8.18 -17.72
CA SER A 157 -10.72 -9.12 -18.34
C SER A 157 -10.21 -10.20 -17.35
N THR A 158 -10.44 -9.99 -16.06
CA THR A 158 -10.12 -10.93 -14.98
C THR A 158 -11.39 -11.38 -14.25
N ALA A 159 -11.25 -12.32 -13.31
CA ALA A 159 -12.35 -12.68 -12.41
C ALA A 159 -12.50 -11.70 -11.22
N ASP A 160 -11.57 -10.74 -11.08
CA ASP A 160 -11.56 -9.80 -9.97
C ASP A 160 -12.63 -8.73 -10.16
N LYS A 161 -13.17 -8.23 -9.04
CA LYS A 161 -14.16 -7.16 -9.08
C LYS A 161 -13.51 -5.85 -9.53
N CYS A 162 -14.18 -5.08 -10.38
CA CYS A 162 -13.69 -3.76 -10.77
C CYS A 162 -13.80 -2.77 -9.61
N LEU A 163 -12.73 -2.00 -9.36
CA LEU A 163 -12.69 -0.99 -8.30
C LEU A 163 -13.83 0.03 -8.42
N SER A 164 -14.12 0.47 -9.65
CA SER A 164 -15.20 1.42 -9.95
C SER A 164 -16.60 0.91 -9.60
N ALA A 165 -16.78 -0.41 -9.48
CA ALA A 165 -18.05 -1.06 -9.13
C ALA A 165 -18.02 -1.74 -7.75
N ALA A 166 -16.92 -1.62 -7.01
CA ALA A 166 -16.80 -2.18 -5.67
C ALA A 166 -17.72 -1.43 -4.69
N SER A 167 -18.35 -2.20 -3.80
CA SER A 167 -19.24 -1.66 -2.76
C SER A 167 -18.52 -1.58 -1.41
N LEU A 168 -19.11 -0.83 -0.47
CA LEU A 168 -18.63 -0.79 0.91
C LEU A 168 -18.53 -2.20 1.53
N ALA A 169 -19.45 -3.11 1.20
CA ALA A 169 -19.42 -4.50 1.68
C ALA A 169 -18.19 -5.25 1.15
N ASP A 170 -17.77 -4.96 -0.09
CA ASP A 170 -16.56 -5.55 -0.67
C ASP A 170 -15.30 -5.06 0.05
N PHE A 171 -15.24 -3.77 0.40
CA PHE A 171 -14.12 -3.22 1.18
C PHE A 171 -14.07 -3.80 2.59
N HIS A 172 -15.22 -3.96 3.25
CA HIS A 172 -15.27 -4.67 4.53
C HIS A 172 -14.73 -6.09 4.42
N GLN A 173 -15.12 -6.84 3.39
CA GLN A 173 -14.62 -8.20 3.16
C GLN A 173 -13.11 -8.20 2.89
N ALA A 174 -12.61 -7.28 2.06
CA ALA A 174 -11.20 -7.17 1.76
C ALA A 174 -10.36 -6.90 3.01
N CYS A 175 -10.82 -6.00 3.87
CA CYS A 175 -10.13 -5.63 5.11
C CYS A 175 -10.20 -6.72 6.20
N GLN A 176 -11.14 -7.67 6.11
CA GLN A 176 -11.23 -8.82 7.04
C GLN A 176 -10.13 -9.86 6.82
N VAL A 177 -9.43 -9.83 5.69
CA VAL A 177 -8.25 -10.69 5.44
C VAL A 177 -7.14 -10.41 6.47
N CYS A 178 -7.10 -9.21 7.03
CA CYS A 178 -6.16 -8.82 8.08
C CYS A 178 -6.64 -9.30 9.45
N ASP A 179 -6.18 -10.48 9.86
CA ASP A 179 -6.59 -11.17 11.10
C ASP A 179 -5.57 -11.06 12.25
N ALA A 180 -4.63 -10.12 12.14
CA ALA A 180 -3.50 -9.91 13.07
C ALA A 180 -2.51 -11.09 13.20
N THR A 181 -2.64 -12.16 12.41
CA THR A 181 -1.69 -13.30 12.48
C THR A 181 -0.41 -13.06 11.69
N GLY A 182 -0.51 -12.35 10.57
CA GLY A 182 0.58 -12.00 9.67
C GLY A 182 0.74 -10.49 9.49
N VAL A 183 1.66 -10.10 8.61
CA VAL A 183 1.78 -8.72 8.15
C VAL A 183 0.68 -8.49 7.13
N CYS A 184 -0.10 -7.43 7.33
CA CYS A 184 -1.17 -7.05 6.42
C CYS A 184 -0.87 -5.75 5.70
N ALA A 185 -1.23 -5.69 4.42
CA ALA A 185 -1.11 -4.49 3.60
C ALA A 185 -2.34 -4.30 2.71
N ILE A 186 -2.59 -3.03 2.37
CA ILE A 186 -3.29 -2.67 1.13
C ILE A 186 -2.20 -2.37 0.11
N THR A 187 -2.18 -3.06 -1.02
CA THR A 187 -1.21 -2.78 -2.09
C THR A 187 -1.92 -2.18 -3.28
N LEU A 188 -1.35 -1.10 -3.81
CA LEU A 188 -1.79 -0.41 -5.00
C LEU A 188 -0.73 -0.57 -6.08
N TRP A 189 -1.14 -0.94 -7.29
CA TRP A 189 -0.26 -0.94 -8.46
C TRP A 189 -0.73 0.11 -9.45
N PHE A 190 0.15 1.03 -9.80
CA PHE A 190 -0.10 2.11 -10.74
C PHE A 190 0.31 1.72 -12.15
N HIS A 191 -0.44 2.22 -13.13
CA HIS A 191 0.03 2.28 -14.49
C HIS A 191 1.17 3.29 -14.60
N ILE A 192 2.34 2.82 -15.03
CA ILE A 192 3.50 3.63 -15.41
C ILE A 192 4.07 3.15 -16.75
#